data_AF-X6EI89-F1
#
_entry.id   AF-X6EI89-F1
#
_cell.length_a   1.000
_cell.length_b   1.000
_cell.length_c   1.000
_cell.angle_alpha   90.00
_cell.angle_beta   90.00
_cell.angle_gamma   90.00
#
_symmetry.space_group_name_H-M   'P 1'
#
loop_
_entity.id
_entity.type
_entity.pdbx_description
1 polymer ?
#
loop_
_entity_poly.entity_id
_entity_poly.type
_entity_poly.pdbx_seq_one_letter_code
_entity_poly.pdbx_strand_id
1 'polypeptide(L)' 'MRGREQEPSTPSVENVWQYRRANWLSNRVFDDYDALIDAACEAWQKLIAQPETITSIGMREWAHVGRAS' A
#
# COMPACT_ATOMS: atom_id res chain seq x y z
N MET A 1 -0.85 -20.06 11.23
CA MET A 1 -1.00 -19.55 9.85
C MET A 1 -0.04 -18.38 9.71
N ARG A 2 1.02 -18.51 8.92
CA ARG A 2 2.09 -17.51 8.80
C ARG A 2 1.51 -16.26 8.12
N GLY A 3 1.25 -15.21 8.90
CA GLY A 3 0.90 -13.90 8.36
C GLY A 3 1.98 -13.48 7.37
N ARG A 4 1.58 -12.93 6.22
CA ARG A 4 2.51 -12.58 5.13
C ARG A 4 3.62 -11.69 5.66
N GLU A 5 4.78 -12.29 5.92
CA GLU A 5 6.01 -11.59 6.28
C GLU A 5 6.39 -10.78 5.05
N GLN A 6 6.29 -9.45 5.17
CA GLN A 6 6.55 -8.55 4.04
C GLN A 6 8.02 -8.69 3.66
N GLU A 7 8.30 -9.07 2.41
CA GLU A 7 9.67 -9.29 1.96
C GLU A 7 10.47 -7.98 1.97
N PRO A 8 11.73 -8.01 2.45
CA PRO A 8 12.55 -6.81 2.62
C PRO A 8 12.88 -6.08 1.31
N SER A 9 12.63 -6.68 0.14
CA SER A 9 13.01 -6.17 -1.19
C SER A 9 11.84 -5.64 -2.05
N THR A 10 10.63 -5.53 -1.50
CA THR A 10 9.46 -5.07 -2.27
C THR A 10 9.54 -3.55 -2.53
N PRO A 11 9.36 -3.06 -3.78
CA PRO A 11 9.44 -1.63 -4.09
C PRO A 11 8.36 -0.82 -3.33
N SER A 12 8.64 0.45 -3.00
CA SER A 12 7.72 1.37 -2.27
C SER A 12 6.27 1.26 -2.75
N VAL A 13 6.08 1.31 -4.07
CA VAL A 13 4.76 1.31 -4.71
C VAL A 13 3.98 0.03 -4.41
N GLU A 14 4.65 -1.12 -4.38
CA GLU A 14 4.00 -2.39 -4.08
C GLU A 14 3.68 -2.48 -2.58
N ASN A 15 4.51 -1.93 -1.70
CA ASN A 15 4.17 -1.81 -0.27
C ASN A 15 2.94 -0.91 -0.03
N VAL A 16 2.86 0.22 -0.73
CA VAL A 16 1.69 1.11 -0.70
C VAL A 16 0.43 0.38 -1.18
N TRP A 17 0.54 -0.41 -2.26
CA TRP A 17 -0.55 -1.24 -2.73
C TRP A 17 -0.93 -2.29 -1.66
N GLN A 18 -0.02 -3.13 -1.19
CA GLN A 18 -0.34 -4.13 -0.16
C GLN A 18 -1.02 -3.53 1.07
N TYR A 19 -0.57 -2.35 1.53
CA TYR A 19 -1.21 -1.62 2.61
C TYR A 19 -2.67 -1.22 2.27
N ARG A 20 -2.91 -0.57 1.12
CA ARG A 20 -4.27 -0.19 0.69
C ARG A 20 -5.18 -1.41 0.53
N ARG A 21 -4.64 -2.55 0.04
CA ARG A 21 -5.36 -3.82 -0.07
C ARG A 21 -5.85 -4.28 1.29
N ALA A 22 -4.92 -4.41 2.23
CA ALA A 22 -5.19 -4.98 3.54
C ALA A 22 -6.20 -4.14 4.34
N ASN A 23 -6.22 -2.82 4.15
CA ASN A 23 -7.02 -1.91 4.96
C ASN A 23 -8.39 -1.57 4.35
N TRP A 24 -8.50 -1.35 3.03
CA TRP A 24 -9.72 -0.73 2.46
C TRP A 24 -10.30 -1.43 1.25
N LEU A 25 -9.50 -2.23 0.52
CA LEU A 25 -9.91 -2.79 -0.77
C LEU A 25 -10.12 -4.31 -0.75
N SER A 26 -9.63 -5.03 0.28
CA SER A 26 -9.86 -6.48 0.39
C SER A 26 -11.30 -6.80 0.77
N ASN A 27 -11.80 -7.96 0.30
CA ASN A 27 -13.12 -8.51 0.66
C ASN A 27 -14.31 -7.60 0.33
N ARG A 28 -14.19 -6.75 -0.70
CA ARG A 28 -15.29 -5.94 -1.24
C ARG A 28 -15.75 -6.50 -2.57
N VAL A 29 -17.06 -6.51 -2.78
CA VAL A 29 -17.70 -6.74 -4.08
C VAL A 29 -18.16 -5.37 -4.58
N PHE A 30 -17.93 -5.08 -5.86
CA PHE A 30 -18.31 -3.82 -6.49
C PHE A 30 -19.41 -4.09 -7.51
N ASP A 31 -20.44 -3.25 -7.52
CA ASP A 31 -21.61 -3.42 -8.38
C ASP A 31 -21.27 -3.16 -9.86
N ASP A 32 -20.34 -2.25 -10.12
CA ASP A 32 -19.87 -1.87 -11.44
C ASP A 32 -18.43 -1.34 -11.42
N TYR A 33 -17.91 -0.98 -12.59
CA TYR A 33 -16.53 -0.50 -12.73
C TYR A 33 -16.32 0.85 -12.05
N ASP A 34 -17.29 1.76 -12.10
CA ASP A 34 -17.18 3.08 -11.49
C ASP A 34 -17.11 2.95 -9.97
N ALA A 35 -17.90 2.05 -9.38
CA ALA A 35 -17.85 1.73 -7.95
C ALA A 35 -16.46 1.22 -7.48
N LEU A 36 -15.75 0.47 -8.34
CA LEU A 36 -14.36 0.05 -8.06
C LEU A 36 -13.41 1.25 -8.09
N ILE A 37 -13.52 2.10 -9.11
CA ILE A 37 -12.66 3.28 -9.27
C ILE A 37 -12.88 4.27 -8.12
N ASP A 38 -14.13 4.52 -7.74
CA ASP A 38 -14.48 5.40 -6.63
C ASP A 38 -13.89 4.89 -5.32
N ALA A 39 -14.03 3.59 -5.03
CA ALA A 39 -13.43 2.99 -3.84
C ALA A 39 -11.89 3.07 -3.86
N ALA A 40 -11.26 2.92 -5.02
CA ALA A 40 -9.82 3.08 -5.17
C ALA A 40 -9.40 4.54 -4.92
N CYS A 41 -10.11 5.52 -5.47
CA CYS A 41 -9.90 6.94 -5.26
C CYS A 41 -10.09 7.33 -3.78
N GLU A 42 -11.13 6.83 -3.13
CA GLU A 42 -11.38 7.05 -1.70
C GLU A 42 -10.24 6.47 -0.85
N ALA A 43 -9.80 5.25 -1.13
CA ALA A 43 -8.69 4.63 -0.44
C ALA A 43 -7.37 5.39 -0.66
N TRP A 44 -7.19 6.03 -1.82
CA TRP A 44 -6.04 6.90 -2.08
C TRP A 44 -6.13 8.21 -1.29
N GLN A 45 -7.31 8.84 -1.25
CA GLN A 45 -7.56 10.05 -0.46
C GLN A 45 -7.32 9.81 1.04
N LYS A 46 -7.78 8.68 1.57
CA LYS A 46 -7.50 8.26 2.96
C LYS A 46 -6.02 8.08 3.25
N LEU A 47 -5.24 7.59 2.27
CA LEU A 47 -3.81 7.42 2.43
C LEU A 47 -3.06 8.76 2.43
N ILE A 48 -3.37 9.67 1.49
CA ILE A 48 -2.70 10.98 1.44
C ILE A 48 -3.04 11.89 2.62
N ALA A 49 -4.18 11.65 3.28
CA ALA A 49 -4.53 12.30 4.54
C ALA A 49 -3.69 11.82 5.74
N GLN A 50 -2.89 10.76 5.59
CA GLN A 50 -2.03 10.16 6.61
C GLN A 50 -0.56 10.18 6.14
N PRO A 51 0.08 11.36 6.04
CA PRO A 51 1.44 11.50 5.51
C PRO A 51 2.47 10.70 6.31
N GLU A 52 2.32 10.56 7.62
CA GLU A 52 3.17 9.75 8.49
C GLU A 52 3.14 8.27 8.12
N THR A 53 1.99 7.76 7.68
CA THR A 53 1.85 6.38 7.21
C THR A 53 2.57 6.19 5.88
N ILE A 54 2.46 7.15 4.96
CA ILE A 54 3.20 7.13 3.69
C ILE A 54 4.71 7.14 3.96
N THR A 55 5.16 8.00 4.87
CA THR A 55 6.56 8.07 5.28
C THR A 55 7.03 6.75 5.89
N SER A 56 6.27 6.14 6.78
CA SER A 56 6.61 4.84 7.38
C SER A 56 6.66 3.70 6.35
N ILE A 57 5.79 3.70 5.34
CA ILE A 57 5.80 2.71 4.25
C ILE A 57 7.03 2.93 3.34
N GLY A 58 7.39 4.19 3.07
CA GLY A 58 8.51 4.57 2.21
C GLY A 58 9.89 4.44 2.87
N MET A 59 9.99 4.52 4.20
CA MET A 59 11.25 4.48 4.96
C MET A 59 11.75 3.06 5.29
N ARG A 60 11.12 1.99 4.79
CA ARG A 60 11.61 0.61 4.98
C ARG A 60 12.91 0.35 4.20
N GLU A 61 13.76 -0.51 4.75
CA GLU A 61 15.21 -0.69 4.46
C GLU A 61 15.66 -0.69 2.98
N TRP A 62 14.83 -1.10 2.01
CA TRP A 62 15.23 -1.10 0.59
C TRP A 62 15.54 0.31 0.05
N ALA A 63 15.02 1.40 0.65
CA ALA A 63 15.39 2.77 0.29
C ALA A 63 16.87 3.10 0.55
N HIS A 64 17.57 2.28 1.35
CA HIS A 64 19.00 2.42 1.66
C HIS A 64 19.90 1.40 0.94
N VAL A 65 19.35 0.36 0.29
CA VAL A 65 20.13 -0.70 -0.37
C VAL A 65 20.73 -0.23 -1.72
N GLY A 66 20.28 0.91 -2.26
CA GLY A 66 20.84 1.52 -3.47
C GLY A 66 22.18 2.26 -3.30
N ARG A 67 22.81 2.23 -2.11
CA ARG A 67 24.17 2.76 -1.89
C ARG A 67 25.07 1.69 -1.27
N ALA A 68 25.33 0.62 -2.02
CA ALA A 68 26.52 -0.19 -1.79
C ALA A 68 27.41 -0.05 -3.03
N SER A 69 28.66 0.33 -2.78
CA SER A 69 29.74 0.61 -3.74
C SER A 69 29.97 -0.46 -4.79
#